data_AF-A0A3B0S828-F1
#
_entry.id   AF-A0A3B0S828-F1
#
_cell.length_a   1.000
_cell.length_b   1.000
_cell.length_c   1.000
_cell.angle_alpha   90.00
_cell.angle_beta   90.00
_cell.angle_gamma   90.00
#
_symmetry.space_group_name_H-M   'P 1'
#
loop_
_entity.id
_entity.type
_entity.pdbx_description
1 polymer ?
#
loop_
_entity_poly.entity_id
_entity_poly.type
_entity_poly.pdbx_seq_one_letter_code
_entity_poly.pdbx_strand_id
1 'polypeptide(L)' 'MTEERPVYRYKLTLEFFGHGLVGWQRQDKGKSVQGILAEAAEKFCHHQVKFH' A
#
# COMPACT_ATOMS: atom_id res chain seq x y z
N MET A 1 7.16 28.46 0.57
CA MET A 1 6.29 28.12 -0.58
C MET A 1 6.27 26.60 -0.66
N THR A 2 5.27 25.96 -0.06
CA THR A 2 5.12 24.50 -0.14
C THR A 2 4.42 24.22 -1.46
N GLU A 3 5.16 23.65 -2.42
CA GLU A 3 4.60 23.19 -3.68
C GLU A 3 3.67 22.01 -3.41
N GLU A 4 2.37 22.19 -3.66
CA GLU A 4 1.39 21.12 -3.53
C GLU A 4 1.56 20.16 -4.71
N ARG A 5 2.15 19.00 -4.47
CA ARG A 5 2.36 18.00 -5.53
C ARG A 5 1.02 17.43 -5.97
N PRO A 6 0.80 17.23 -7.27
CA PRO A 6 -0.44 16.64 -7.77
C PRO A 6 -0.63 15.23 -7.20
N VAL A 7 -1.84 14.96 -6.70
CA VAL A 7 -2.22 13.64 -6.18
C VAL A 7 -2.85 12.82 -7.29
N TYR A 8 -2.19 11.74 -7.70
CA TYR A 8 -2.72 10.80 -8.68
C TYR A 8 -3.48 9.67 -8.00
N ARG A 9 -4.68 9.35 -8.51
CA ARG A 9 -5.52 8.25 -8.00
C ARG A 9 -5.65 7.18 -9.07
N TYR A 10 -5.28 5.97 -8.71
CA TYR A 10 -5.33 4.81 -9.58
C TYR A 10 -6.32 3.78 -9.03
N LYS A 11 -6.98 3.05 -9.93
CA LYS A 11 -7.72 1.84 -9.58
C LYS A 11 -6.88 0.63 -9.98
N LEU A 12 -6.68 -0.29 -9.04
CA LEU A 12 -5.98 -1.55 -9.26
C LEU A 12 -6.93 -2.70 -8.95
N THR A 13 -6.89 -3.75 -9.75
CA THR A 13 -7.48 -5.05 -9.41
C THR A 13 -6.34 -5.95 -8.95
N LEU A 14 -6.50 -6.59 -7.80
CA LEU A 14 -5.46 -7.40 -7.17
C LEU A 14 -6.00 -8.79 -6.85
N GLU A 15 -5.17 -9.80 -7.04
CA GLU A 15 -5.37 -11.15 -6.53
C GLU A 15 -4.22 -11.47 -5.57
N PHE A 16 -4.52 -12.14 -4.46
CA PHE A 16 -3.50 -12.54 -3.50
C PHE A 16 -3.89 -13.85 -2.80
N PHE A 17 -2.87 -14.65 -2.47
CA PHE A 17 -3.05 -15.82 -1.63
C PHE A 17 -3.06 -15.40 -0.15
N GLY A 18 -4.20 -15.58 0.52
CA GLY A 18 -4.42 -15.03 1.87
C GLY A 18 -3.76 -15.79 3.02
N HIS A 19 -3.18 -16.97 2.79
CA HIS A 19 -2.64 -17.79 3.87
C HIS A 19 -1.45 -17.10 4.58
N GLY A 20 -1.48 -17.07 5.91
CA GLY A 20 -0.45 -16.40 6.73
C GLY A 20 -0.54 -14.88 6.74
N LEU A 21 -1.54 -14.30 6.07
CA LEU A 21 -1.82 -12.87 6.10
C LEU A 21 -3.00 -12.59 7.04
N VAL A 22 -2.97 -11.41 7.65
CA VAL A 22 -4.03 -10.94 8.53
C VAL A 22 -5.08 -10.09 7.79
N GLY A 23 -5.36 -10.45 6.54
CA GLY A 23 -6.32 -9.76 5.67
C GLY A 23 -5.77 -8.53 4.96
N TRP A 24 -6.69 -7.64 4.54
CA TRP A 24 -6.38 -6.45 3.74
C TRP A 24 -5.65 -5.37 4.54
N GLN A 25 -6.30 -4.83 5.57
CA GLN A 25 -5.87 -3.64 6.29
C GLN A 25 -4.64 -3.89 7.15
N ARG A 26 -3.76 -2.88 7.27
CA ARG A 26 -2.63 -2.92 8.21
C ARG A 26 -3.10 -2.98 9.66
N GLN A 27 -2.45 -3.84 10.43
CA GLN A 27 -2.71 -4.06 11.86
C GLN A 27 -1.46 -4.63 12.54
N ASP A 28 -1.40 -4.58 13.87
CA ASP A 28 -0.21 -4.96 14.64
C ASP A 28 -0.01 -6.48 14.77
N LYS A 29 -1.04 -7.28 14.46
CA LYS A 29 -1.04 -8.73 14.73
C LYS A 29 -0.44 -9.58 13.60
N GLY A 30 0.18 -8.99 12.58
CA GLY A 30 0.84 -9.73 11.50
C GLY A 30 0.92 -9.00 10.16
N LYS A 31 1.36 -9.73 9.12
CA LYS A 31 1.51 -9.18 7.76
C LYS A 31 0.15 -9.04 7.07
N SER A 32 -0.14 -7.84 6.56
CA SER A 32 -1.35 -7.53 5.81
C SER A 32 -1.02 -7.24 4.34
N VAL A 33 -2.01 -7.39 3.47
CA VAL A 33 -1.85 -7.07 2.04
C VAL A 33 -1.52 -5.59 1.84
N GLN A 34 -2.26 -4.68 2.50
CA GLN A 34 -2.03 -3.23 2.41
C GLN A 34 -0.64 -2.84 2.91
N GLY A 35 -0.15 -3.46 3.98
CA GLY A 35 1.20 -3.22 4.51
C GLY A 35 2.30 -3.65 3.53
N ILE A 36 2.16 -4.85 2.94
CA ILE A 36 3.09 -5.37 1.92
C ILE A 36 3.12 -4.46 0.70
N LEU A 37 1.94 -4.06 0.20
CA LEU A 37 1.82 -3.17 -0.95
C LEU A 37 2.41 -1.79 -0.68
N ALA A 38 2.18 -1.22 0.51
CA ALA A 38 2.76 0.07 0.90
C ALA A 38 4.30 0.02 0.92
N GLU A 39 4.90 -1.00 1.53
CA GLU A 39 6.37 -1.18 1.53
C GLU A 39 6.93 -1.38 0.13
N ALA A 40 6.27 -2.18 -0.71
CA ALA A 40 6.69 -2.41 -2.09
C ALA A 40 6.61 -1.13 -2.93
N ALA A 41 5.50 -0.39 -2.81
CA ALA A 41 5.29 0.86 -3.53
C ALA A 41 6.26 1.96 -3.08
N GLU A 42 6.60 2.03 -1.80
CA GLU A 42 7.62 2.97 -1.32
C GLU A 42 9.00 2.69 -1.93
N LYS A 43 9.40 1.42 -1.97
CA LYS A 43 10.67 1.00 -2.61
C LYS A 43 10.67 1.26 -4.11
N PHE A 44 9.53 1.09 -4.78
CA PHE A 44 9.38 1.25 -6.23
C PHE A 44 9.28 2.71 -6.66
N CYS A 45 8.46 3.51 -5.98
CA CYS A 45 8.19 4.92 -6.33
C CYS A 45 9.17 5.90 -5.66
N HIS A 46 9.99 5.43 -4.72
CA HIS A 46 10.83 6.24 -3.83
C HIS A 46 10.04 7.32 -3.07
N HIS A 47 8.75 7.06 -2.83
CA HIS A 47 7.80 7.97 -2.17
C HIS A 47 6.75 7.18 -1.41
N GLN A 48 6.21 7.76 -0.34
CA GLN A 48 5.08 7.18 0.40
C GLN A 48 3.83 7.11 -0.48
N VAL A 49 3.26 5.90 -0.61
CA VAL A 49 2.04 5.63 -1.39
C VAL A 49 0.95 5.11 -0.47
N LYS A 50 -0.26 5.65 -0.60
CA LYS A 50 -1.42 5.25 0.21
C LYS A 50 -2.32 4.30 -0.57
N PHE A 51 -2.61 3.15 0.03
CA PHE A 51 -3.63 2.21 -0.41
C PHE A 51 -4.90 2.42 0.41
N HIS A 52 -6.06 2.47 -0.24
CA HIS A 52 -7.37 2.68 0.38
C HIS A 52 -8.10 1.37 0.60
#